data_AF-A0A7X0CMU6-F1
#
_entry.id   AF-A0A7X0CMU6-F1
#
_cell.length_a   1.000
_cell.length_b   1.000
_cell.length_c   1.000
_cell.angle_alpha   90.00
_cell.angle_beta   90.00
_cell.angle_gamma   90.00
#
_symmetry.space_group_name_H-M   'P 1'
#
loop_
_entity.id
_entity.type
_entity.pdbx_description
1 polymer ?
#
loop_
_entity_poly.entity_id
_entity_poly.type
_entity_poly.pdbx_seq_one_letter_code
_entity_poly.pdbx_strand_id
1 'polypeptide(L)'
;MKTLFDEKTRMELVARIDKLNERSSAQWGKMTAYQMIKHCAKWEDMLLGKTVYKQSLLGKVIGKFALKDIMKNEPLKPNLPTVPSFKIIGSGEVAVAKKEWPTYWKSIHPGSPRGLCTPFLVC
;
A
#
# COMPACT_ATOMS: atom_id res chain seq x y z
N MET A 1 -3.72 -16.16 6.02
CA MET A 1 -3.18 -14.86 5.58
C MET A 1 -3.08 -13.97 6.80
N LYS A 2 -1.92 -13.33 7.05
CA LYS A 2 -1.82 -12.32 8.13
C LYS A 2 -2.73 -11.14 7.79
N THR A 3 -3.36 -10.53 8.78
CA THR A 3 -4.27 -9.40 8.57
C THR A 3 -3.88 -8.25 9.50
N LEU A 4 -4.24 -7.02 9.12
CA LEU A 4 -4.02 -5.85 9.98
C LEU A 4 -4.89 -5.84 11.24
N PHE A 5 -5.84 -6.77 11.40
CA PHE A 5 -6.57 -6.93 12.66
C PHE A 5 -5.71 -7.54 13.77
N ASP A 6 -4.72 -8.35 13.40
CA ASP A 6 -3.75 -8.89 14.33
C ASP A 6 -2.74 -7.82 14.76
N GLU A 7 -2.66 -7.59 16.07
CA GLU A 7 -1.75 -6.59 16.65
C GLU A 7 -0.29 -6.93 16.37
N LYS A 8 0.08 -8.21 16.45
CA LYS A 8 1.44 -8.66 16.17
C LYS A 8 1.83 -8.33 14.73
N THR A 9 0.94 -8.58 13.77
CA THR A 9 1.13 -8.19 12.37
C THR A 9 1.34 -6.68 12.21
N ARG A 10 0.56 -5.84 12.91
CA ARG A 10 0.77 -4.38 12.88
C ARG A 10 2.13 -3.98 13.44
N MET A 11 2.55 -4.55 14.57
CA MET A 11 3.87 -4.27 15.17
C MET A 11 5.02 -4.66 14.24
N GLU A 12 4.94 -5.84 13.61
CA GLU A 12 5.94 -6.30 12.62
C GLU A 12 6.04 -5.33 11.44
N LEU A 13 4.90 -4.80 10.96
CA LEU A 13 4.87 -3.83 9.87
C LEU A 13 5.46 -2.48 10.28
N VAL A 14 5.13 -1.96 11.47
CA VAL A 14 5.74 -0.73 12.00
C VAL A 14 7.26 -0.90 12.09
N ALA A 15 7.74 -2.01 12.64
CA ALA A 15 9.17 -2.29 12.73
C ALA A 15 9.87 -2.38 11.35
N ARG A 16 9.19 -2.88 10.32
CA ARG A 16 9.69 -2.86 8.92
C ARG A 16 9.78 -1.43 8.39
N ILE A 17 8.74 -0.63 8.61
CA ILE A 17 8.67 0.77 8.18
C ILE A 17 9.78 1.60 8.83
N ASP A 18 10.05 1.39 10.11
CA ASP A 18 11.05 2.16 10.85
C ASP A 18 12.48 1.99 10.32
N LYS A 19 12.77 0.83 9.69
CA LYS A 19 14.05 0.54 9.05
C LYS A 19 14.26 1.28 7.73
N LEU A 20 13.19 1.82 7.12
CA LEU A 20 13.29 2.57 5.88
C LEU A 20 13.94 3.94 6.13
N ASN A 21 14.80 4.32 5.19
CA ASN A 21 15.51 5.59 5.15
C ASN A 21 15.73 6.04 3.70
N GLU A 22 16.27 7.24 3.52
CA GLU A 22 16.49 7.88 2.22
C GLU A 22 17.44 7.07 1.31
N ARG A 23 18.31 6.25 1.89
CA ARG A 23 19.27 5.39 1.17
C ARG A 23 18.73 3.99 0.88
N SER A 24 17.51 3.68 1.33
CA SER A 24 16.88 2.38 1.07
C SER A 24 16.64 2.19 -0.42
N SER A 25 17.18 1.11 -0.98
CA SER A 25 17.06 0.77 -2.40
C SER A 25 15.69 0.16 -2.70
N ALA A 26 15.14 0.54 -3.86
CA ALA A 26 13.87 0.01 -4.32
C ALA A 26 14.01 -1.47 -4.71
N GLN A 27 13.26 -2.35 -4.04
CA GLN A 27 13.33 -3.81 -4.30
C GLN A 27 12.35 -4.26 -5.39
N TRP A 28 11.22 -3.57 -5.52
CA TRP A 28 10.09 -4.05 -6.33
C TRP A 28 9.83 -3.23 -7.61
N GLY A 29 10.28 -1.98 -7.64
CA GLY A 29 9.95 -1.05 -8.70
C GLY A 29 10.88 0.15 -8.73
N LYS A 30 10.40 1.26 -9.29
CA LYS A 30 11.21 2.45 -9.54
C LYS A 30 10.99 3.59 -8.53
N MET A 31 10.06 3.41 -7.58
CA MET A 31 9.74 4.43 -6.59
C MET A 31 10.83 4.52 -5.53
N THR A 32 11.19 5.74 -5.14
CA THR A 32 12.05 5.97 -3.96
C THR A 32 11.33 5.53 -2.68
N ALA A 33 12.07 5.35 -1.58
CA ALA A 33 11.48 5.00 -0.28
C ALA A 33 10.34 5.98 0.12
N TYR A 34 10.55 7.28 -0.09
CA TYR A 34 9.52 8.30 0.16
C TYR A 34 8.27 8.09 -0.70
N GLN A 35 8.45 7.91 -2.01
CA GLN A 35 7.33 7.72 -2.95
C GLN A 35 6.56 6.44 -2.64
N MET A 36 7.25 5.37 -2.26
CA MET A 36 6.64 4.10 -1.89
C MET A 36 5.77 4.25 -0.63
N ILE A 37 6.28 4.90 0.42
CA ILE A 37 5.51 5.14 1.65
C ILE A 37 4.26 5.97 1.37
N LYS A 38 4.39 7.08 0.61
CA LYS A 38 3.22 7.91 0.24
C LYS A 38 2.25 7.17 -0.68
N HIS A 39 2.75 6.29 -1.56
CA HIS A 39 1.90 5.45 -2.40
C HIS A 39 1.06 4.49 -1.55
N CYS A 40 1.68 3.82 -0.56
CA CYS A 40 0.96 2.96 0.38
C CYS A 40 -0.05 3.73 1.22
N ALA A 41 0.32 4.90 1.76
CA ALA A 41 -0.61 5.75 2.51
C ALA A 41 -1.83 6.18 1.66
N LYS A 42 -1.63 6.47 0.38
CA LYS A 42 -2.73 6.81 -0.56
C LYS A 42 -3.70 5.65 -0.80
N TRP A 43 -3.21 4.41 -0.72
CA TRP A 43 -4.07 3.22 -0.70
C TRP A 43 -4.92 3.14 0.56
N GLU A 44 -4.35 3.44 1.72
CA GLU A 44 -5.11 3.48 2.98
C GLU A 44 -6.23 4.53 2.92
N ASP A 45 -5.96 5.72 2.39
CA ASP A 45 -6.98 6.75 2.18
C ASP A 45 -8.15 6.25 1.33
N MET A 46 -7.85 5.49 0.27
CA MET A 46 -8.88 4.89 -0.57
C MET A 46 -9.70 3.85 0.20
N LEU A 47 -9.03 2.96 0.94
CA LEU A 47 -9.69 1.86 1.64
C LEU A 47 -10.55 2.36 2.81
N LEU A 48 -10.11 3.42 3.48
CA LEU A 48 -10.88 4.12 4.52
C LEU A 48 -12.00 4.99 3.93
N GLY A 49 -12.08 5.14 2.61
CA GLY A 49 -13.11 5.95 1.95
C GLY A 49 -12.89 7.46 2.04
N LYS A 50 -11.72 7.92 2.52
CA LYS A 50 -11.34 9.33 2.54
C LYS A 50 -11.20 9.89 1.12
N THR A 51 -10.77 9.03 0.19
CA THR A 51 -10.68 9.37 -1.24
C THR A 51 -11.37 8.32 -2.09
N VAL A 52 -12.21 8.74 -3.03
CA VAL A 52 -12.90 7.84 -3.96
C VAL A 52 -12.33 8.02 -5.36
N TYR A 53 -11.82 6.94 -5.94
CA TYR A 53 -11.29 6.93 -7.31
C TYR A 53 -12.33 6.33 -8.26
N LYS A 54 -12.68 7.05 -9.33
CA LYS A 54 -13.58 6.54 -10.37
C LYS A 54 -12.81 5.58 -11.29
N GLN A 55 -13.35 4.38 -11.46
CA GLN A 55 -12.82 3.39 -12.41
C GLN A 55 -13.52 3.55 -13.77
N SER A 56 -12.73 3.65 -14.85
CA SER A 56 -13.26 3.67 -16.21
C SER A 56 -13.83 2.30 -16.63
N LEU A 57 -14.70 2.26 -17.64
CA LEU A 57 -15.26 1.00 -18.15
C LEU A 57 -14.17 0.04 -18.63
N LEU A 58 -13.18 0.54 -19.37
CA LEU A 58 -12.01 -0.24 -19.76
C LEU A 58 -11.22 -0.73 -18.54
N GLY A 59 -11.05 0.13 -17.53
CA GLY A 59 -10.41 -0.22 -16.27
C GLY A 59 -11.14 -1.32 -15.50
N LYS A 60 -12.47 -1.46 -15.63
CA LYS A 60 -13.24 -2.56 -15.02
C LYS A 60 -12.92 -3.91 -15.68
N VAL A 61 -12.80 -3.92 -17.01
CA VAL A 61 -12.46 -5.14 -17.75
C VAL A 61 -11.02 -5.56 -17.45
N ILE A 62 -10.05 -4.65 -17.64
CA ILE A 62 -8.63 -4.93 -17.38
C ILE A 62 -8.39 -5.27 -15.91
N GLY A 63 -9.03 -4.53 -14.99
CA GLY A 63 -8.90 -4.74 -13.55
C GLY A 63 -9.38 -6.12 -13.10
N LYS A 64 -10.40 -6.70 -13.75
CA LYS A 64 -10.87 -8.06 -13.45
C LYS A 64 -9.81 -9.12 -13.78
N PHE A 65 -9.07 -8.95 -14.89
CA PHE A 65 -7.99 -9.87 -15.25
C PHE A 65 -6.77 -9.67 -14.34
N ALA A 66 -6.39 -8.43 -14.06
CA ALA A 66 -5.30 -8.13 -13.13
C ALA A 66 -5.56 -8.68 -11.72
N LEU A 67 -6.79 -8.55 -11.21
CA LEU A 67 -7.17 -9.09 -9.91
C LEU A 67 -7.04 -10.61 -9.86
N LYS A 68 -7.46 -11.33 -10.92
CA LYS A 68 -7.30 -12.79 -10.99
C LYS A 68 -5.83 -13.21 -10.93
N ASP A 69 -4.93 -12.44 -11.52
CA ASP A 69 -3.50 -12.73 -11.48
C ASP A 69 -2.90 -12.46 -10.10
N ILE A 70 -3.28 -11.33 -9.48
CA ILE A 70 -2.82 -10.93 -8.14
C ILE A 70 -3.32 -11.87 -7.03
N MET A 71 -4.51 -12.46 -7.19
CA MET A 71 -5.09 -13.38 -6.20
C MET A 71 -4.49 -14.79 -6.23
N LYS A 72 -3.57 -15.09 -7.15
CA LYS A 72 -2.81 -16.34 -7.12
C LYS A 72 -1.84 -16.31 -5.94
N ASN A 73 -1.55 -17.47 -5.35
CA ASN A 73 -0.53 -17.60 -4.29
C ASN A 73 0.91 -17.59 -4.86
N GLU A 74 1.15 -16.76 -5.87
CA GLU A 74 2.46 -16.58 -6.50
C GLU A 74 2.98 -15.18 -6.19
N PRO A 75 4.30 -14.99 -6.05
CA PRO A 75 4.88 -13.66 -5.93
C PRO A 75 4.45 -12.79 -7.11
N LEU A 76 4.06 -11.54 -6.83
CA LEU A 76 3.78 -10.58 -7.88
C LEU A 76 5.04 -10.40 -8.76
N LYS A 77 4.85 -9.91 -9.99
CA LYS A 77 5.99 -9.54 -10.84
C LYS A 77 6.56 -8.20 -10.39
N PRO A 78 7.90 -8.01 -10.38
CA PRO A 78 8.48 -6.69 -10.17
C PRO A 78 8.10 -5.76 -11.33
N ASN A 79 8.13 -4.45 -11.07
CA ASN A 79 7.86 -3.38 -12.05
C ASN A 79 6.44 -3.39 -12.67
N LEU A 80 5.43 -3.87 -11.95
CA LEU A 80 4.04 -3.72 -12.37
C LEU A 80 3.65 -2.23 -12.48
N PRO A 81 2.83 -1.86 -13.47
CA PRO A 81 2.46 -0.46 -13.68
C PRO A 81 1.54 0.05 -12.56
N THR A 82 1.89 1.21 -12.01
CA THR A 82 0.99 1.95 -11.11
C THR A 82 0.05 2.83 -11.93
N VAL A 83 -1.25 2.82 -11.60
CA VAL A 83 -2.21 3.72 -12.23
C VAL A 83 -1.82 5.19 -11.98
N PRO A 84 -2.05 6.12 -12.93
CA PRO A 84 -1.59 7.49 -12.81
C PRO A 84 -2.07 8.20 -11.54
N SER A 85 -3.30 7.94 -11.11
CA SER A 85 -3.88 8.51 -9.88
C SER A 85 -3.15 8.09 -8.61
N PHE A 86 -2.43 6.96 -8.62
CA PHE A 86 -1.67 6.44 -7.48
C PHE A 86 -0.16 6.69 -7.57
N LYS A 87 0.32 7.27 -8.68
CA LYS A 87 1.73 7.62 -8.83
C LYS A 87 2.04 8.84 -7.96
N ILE A 88 3.09 8.74 -7.15
CA ILE A 88 3.61 9.86 -6.36
C ILE A 88 4.68 10.57 -7.17
N ILE A 89 4.50 11.87 -7.38
CA ILE A 89 5.45 12.74 -8.06
C ILE A 89 6.09 13.65 -7.00
N GLY A 90 7.42 13.82 -7.07
CA GLY A 90 8.19 14.64 -6.15
C GLY A 90 9.05 13.85 -5.16
N SER A 91 9.74 14.61 -4.32
CA SER A 91 10.61 14.14 -3.24
C SER A 91 10.11 14.68 -1.89
N GLY A 92 10.61 14.10 -0.81
CA GLY A 92 10.30 14.51 0.55
C GLY A 92 11.04 13.66 1.57
N GLU A 93 10.83 13.94 2.85
CA GLU A 93 11.55 13.28 3.94
C GLU A 93 10.91 11.95 4.31
N VAL A 94 11.71 10.87 4.27
CA VAL A 94 11.27 9.51 4.64
C VAL A 94 10.90 9.47 6.12
N ALA A 95 11.66 10.19 6.96
CA ALA A 95 11.41 10.30 8.40
C ALA A 95 10.01 10.86 8.74
N VAL A 96 9.51 11.83 7.97
CA VAL A 96 8.16 12.37 8.16
C VAL A 96 7.11 11.38 7.66
N ALA A 97 7.28 10.88 6.42
CA ALA A 97 6.32 9.97 5.81
C ALA A 97 6.11 8.68 6.62
N LYS A 98 7.19 8.13 7.22
CA LYS A 98 7.14 6.90 8.01
C LYS A 98 6.44 7.07 9.37
N LYS A 99 6.40 8.29 9.92
CA LYS A 99 5.63 8.60 11.14
C LYS A 99 4.14 8.71 10.86
N GLU A 100 3.76 9.27 9.70
CA GLU A 100 2.36 9.47 9.33
C GLU A 100 1.65 8.15 9.00
N TRP A 101 2.29 7.25 8.25
CA TRP A 101 1.61 6.09 7.68
C TRP A 101 1.07 5.08 8.71
N PRO A 102 1.79 4.70 9.80
CA PRO A 102 1.23 3.81 10.82
C PRO A 102 -0.01 4.34 11.54
N THR A 103 -0.26 5.66 11.51
CA THR A 103 -1.41 6.26 12.19
C THR A 103 -2.75 5.78 11.63
N TYR A 104 -2.78 5.37 10.36
CA TYR A 104 -3.95 4.82 9.69
C TYR A 104 -4.45 3.52 10.34
N TRP A 105 -3.55 2.79 10.99
CA TRP A 105 -3.88 1.51 11.60
C TRP A 105 -4.44 1.63 13.02
N LYS A 106 -4.30 2.81 13.65
CA LYS A 106 -4.86 3.07 14.99
C LYS A 106 -6.39 3.01 14.99
N SER A 107 -7.03 3.30 13.85
CA SER A 107 -8.48 3.25 13.70
C SER A 107 -9.02 1.89 13.23
N ILE A 108 -8.18 0.86 13.08
CA ILE A 108 -8.61 -0.47 12.62
C ILE A 108 -9.10 -1.29 13.82
N HIS A 109 -10.35 -1.80 13.74
CA HIS A 109 -10.95 -2.69 14.73
C HIS A 109 -11.64 -3.87 14.04
N PRO A 110 -11.81 -5.03 14.70
CA PRO A 110 -12.39 -6.26 14.11
C PRO A 110 -13.81 -6.15 13.53
N GLY A 111 -14.48 -5.00 13.72
CA GLY A 111 -15.81 -4.69 13.17
C GLY A 111 -15.79 -3.62 12.07
N SER A 112 -14.62 -3.19 11.60
CA SER A 112 -14.56 -2.23 10.50
C SER A 112 -14.99 -2.93 9.19
N PRO A 113 -15.85 -2.30 8.37
CA PRO A 113 -16.57 -2.97 7.28
C PRO A 113 -15.69 -3.44 6.11
N ARG A 114 -14.37 -3.24 6.18
CA ARG A 114 -13.43 -3.64 5.12
C ARG A 114 -12.17 -4.20 5.79
N GLY A 115 -11.99 -5.51 5.72
CA GLY A 115 -10.73 -6.18 6.03
C GLY A 115 -9.64 -5.61 5.14
N LEU A 116 -8.81 -4.75 5.72
CA LEU A 116 -7.76 -4.01 5.03
C LEU A 116 -6.61 -4.97 4.64
N CYS A 117 -6.70 -5.56 3.46
CA CYS A 117 -5.54 -6.12 2.77
C CYS A 117 -4.74 -4.94 2.21
N THR A 118 -3.83 -4.39 3.00
CA THR A 118 -2.96 -3.31 2.55
C THR A 118 -1.89 -3.85 1.61
N PRO A 119 -1.48 -3.10 0.58
CA PRO A 119 -0.50 -3.55 -0.40
C PRO A 119 0.80 -4.07 0.22
N PHE A 120 1.18 -3.60 1.41
CA PHE A 120 2.40 -4.01 2.10
C PHE A 120 2.40 -5.44 2.68
N LEU A 121 1.23 -6.09 2.73
CA LEU A 121 1.14 -7.53 3.01
C LEU A 121 1.35 -8.39 1.75
N VAL A 122 1.38 -7.75 0.58
CA VAL A 122 1.58 -8.38 -0.74
C VAL A 122 2.95 -7.98 -1.34
N CYS A 123 3.67 -7.04 -0.70
CA CYS A 123 5.01 -6.56 -1.08
C CYS A 123 6.11 -6.90 -0.05
#